data_AF-A0A7J2LM03-F1
#
_entry.id   AF-A0A7J2LM03-F1
#
_cell.length_a   1.000
_cell.length_b   1.000
_cell.length_c   1.000
_cell.angle_alpha   90.00
_cell.angle_beta   90.00
_cell.angle_gamma   90.00
#
_symmetry.space_group_name_H-M   'P 1'
#
loop_
_entity.id
_entity.type
_entity.pdbx_description
1 polymer ?
#
loop_
_entity_poly.entity_id
_entity_poly.type
_entity_poly.pdbx_seq_one_letter_code
_entity_poly.pdbx_strand_id
1 'polypeptide(L)'
;MIHEDAIVPLYSLSNLLGLPRREDRYGIVMRRGGRLYAVSVSTILGMEDVIVKPVDDEKMLRMPWLTNFAILSNGKIILVIDPYHMLEGELNATSL
;
A
#
# COMPACT_ATOMS: atom_id res chain seq x y z
N MET A 1 6.22 -14.68 3.22
CA MET A 1 6.46 -14.47 4.67
C MET A 1 5.67 -15.52 5.44
N ILE A 2 6.12 -15.96 6.61
CA ILE A 2 5.32 -16.82 7.48
C ILE A 2 4.67 -15.94 8.55
N HIS A 3 3.35 -16.08 8.74
CA HIS A 3 2.58 -15.37 9.77
C HIS A 3 1.45 -16.28 10.26
N GLU A 4 1.39 -16.54 11.57
CA GLU A 4 0.39 -17.42 12.20
C GLU A 4 0.25 -18.77 11.49
N ASP A 5 1.38 -19.45 11.26
CA ASP A 5 1.47 -20.74 10.57
C ASP A 5 0.97 -20.76 9.10
N ALA A 6 0.64 -19.60 8.54
CA ALA A 6 0.27 -19.44 7.14
C ALA A 6 1.41 -18.82 6.32
N ILE A 7 1.54 -19.28 5.07
CA ILE A 7 2.38 -18.62 4.08
C ILE A 7 1.59 -17.44 3.52
N VAL A 8 2.12 -16.23 3.75
CA VAL A 8 1.55 -14.97 3.28
C VAL A 8 2.39 -14.42 2.13
N PRO A 9 1.80 -14.17 0.94
CA PRO A 9 2.46 -13.48 -0.17
C PRO A 9 2.98 -12.11 0.28
N LEU A 10 4.24 -11.81 -0.04
CA LEU A 10 4.91 -10.56 0.33
C LEU A 10 5.33 -9.79 -0.92
N TYR A 11 4.84 -8.56 -1.05
CA TYR A 11 5.12 -7.67 -2.17
C TYR A 11 5.87 -6.42 -1.71
N SER A 12 6.87 -5.96 -2.45
CA SER A 12 7.59 -4.73 -2.09
C SER A 12 6.85 -3.48 -2.55
N LEU A 13 6.56 -2.56 -1.62
CA LEU A 13 5.86 -1.31 -1.96
C LEU A 13 6.67 -0.46 -2.95
N SER A 14 8.00 -0.41 -2.81
CA SER A 14 8.82 0.34 -3.77
C SER A 14 8.70 -0.23 -5.17
N ASN A 15 8.62 -1.57 -5.32
CA ASN A 15 8.44 -2.20 -6.63
C ASN A 15 7.05 -1.91 -7.20
N LEU A 16 6.00 -2.02 -6.37
CA LEU A 16 4.62 -1.71 -6.78
C LEU A 16 4.47 -0.27 -7.27
N LEU A 17 5.22 0.67 -6.69
CA LEU A 17 5.22 2.09 -7.06
C LEU A 17 6.26 2.45 -8.14
N GLY A 18 7.07 1.51 -8.63
CA GLY A 18 8.16 1.80 -9.58
C GLY A 18 9.27 2.70 -9.01
N LEU A 19 9.44 2.71 -7.68
CA LEU A 19 10.45 3.51 -6.98
C LEU A 19 11.78 2.76 -6.88
N PRO A 20 12.91 3.48 -6.70
CA PRO A 20 14.19 2.85 -6.42
C PRO A 20 14.09 1.92 -5.23
N ARG A 21 14.59 0.69 -5.41
CA ARG A 21 14.53 -0.34 -4.37
C ARG A 21 15.31 0.12 -3.14
N ARG A 22 14.66 0.02 -1.99
CA ARG A 22 15.30 0.21 -0.68
C ARG A 22 15.35 -1.10 0.06
N GLU A 23 16.16 -1.15 1.11
CA GLU A 23 16.11 -2.25 2.06
C GLU A 23 14.77 -2.17 2.82
N ASP A 24 13.86 -3.09 2.50
CA ASP A 24 12.60 -3.21 3.21
C ASP A 24 12.83 -4.00 4.51
N ARG A 25 12.45 -3.40 5.63
CA ARG A 25 12.70 -3.94 6.98
C ARG A 25 11.45 -4.39 7.71
N TYR A 26 10.28 -3.94 7.24
CA TYR A 26 9.00 -4.20 7.86
C TYR A 26 8.04 -4.81 6.85
N GLY A 27 7.14 -5.67 7.33
CA GLY A 27 6.02 -6.21 6.57
C GLY A 27 4.70 -5.78 7.19
N ILE A 28 3.82 -5.20 6.38
CA ILE A 28 2.46 -4.83 6.77
C ILE A 28 1.53 -5.95 6.30
N VAL A 29 0.96 -6.71 7.23
CA VAL A 29 0.00 -7.78 6.94
C VAL A 29 -1.41 -7.19 6.86
N MET A 30 -2.14 -7.55 5.81
CA MET A 30 -3.46 -7.03 5.47
C MET A 30 -4.38 -8.17 5.06
N ARG A 31 -5.70 -7.98 5.20
CA ARG A 31 -6.72 -8.98 4.88
C ARG A 31 -7.81 -8.42 3.98
N ARG A 32 -8.08 -9.08 2.85
CA ARG A 32 -9.23 -8.80 1.96
C ARG A 32 -9.88 -10.11 1.51
N GLY A 33 -11.20 -10.20 1.61
CA GLY A 33 -11.94 -11.40 1.21
C GLY A 33 -11.47 -12.67 1.92
N GLY A 34 -11.09 -12.58 3.21
CA GLY A 34 -10.60 -13.72 4.00
C GLY A 34 -9.13 -14.11 3.76
N ARG A 35 -8.49 -13.60 2.71
CA ARG A 35 -7.08 -13.91 2.36
C ARG A 35 -6.11 -12.90 2.97
N LEU A 36 -4.93 -13.40 3.35
CA LEU A 36 -3.83 -12.60 3.87
C LEU A 36 -2.88 -12.19 2.76
N TYR A 37 -2.43 -10.95 2.83
CA TYR A 37 -1.42 -10.36 1.96
C TYR A 37 -0.45 -9.55 2.80
N ALA A 38 0.78 -9.39 2.34
CA ALA A 38 1.73 -8.53 3.01
C ALA A 38 2.44 -7.60 2.03
N VAL A 39 2.69 -6.38 2.48
CA VAL A 39 3.48 -5.39 1.75
C VAL A 39 4.72 -5.02 2.56
N SER A 40 5.90 -5.10 1.95
CA SER A 40 7.15 -4.73 2.59
C SER A 40 7.48 -3.25 2.40
N VAL A 41 7.99 -2.62 3.46
CA VAL A 41 8.37 -1.20 3.51
C VAL A 41 9.69 -1.01 4.26
N SER A 42 10.43 0.04 3.90
CA SER A 42 11.70 0.40 4.57
C SER A 42 11.56 0.83 6.04
N THR A 43 10.46 1.52 6.38
CA THR A 43 10.23 2.11 7.70
C THR A 43 8.74 2.31 7.97
N ILE A 44 8.32 2.12 9.22
CA ILE A 44 7.03 2.56 9.77
C ILE A 44 7.28 3.83 10.58
N LEU A 45 6.62 4.93 10.23
CA LEU A 45 6.77 6.22 10.92
C LEU A 45 5.81 6.36 12.13
N GLY A 46 4.68 5.65 12.09
CA GLY A 46 3.64 5.71 13.11
C GLY A 46 2.26 5.65 12.49
N MET A 47 1.25 5.96 13.31
CA MET A 47 -0.13 6.17 12.89
C MET A 47 -0.42 7.67 12.99
N GLU A 48 -1.10 8.22 12.00
CA GLU A 48 -1.46 9.64 11.96
C GLU A 48 -2.90 9.79 11.51
N ASP A 49 -3.67 10.61 12.24
CA ASP A 49 -5.02 10.97 11.85
C ASP A 49 -4.94 12.04 10.77
N VAL A 50 -5.44 11.71 9.57
CA VAL A 50 -5.35 12.58 8.40
C VAL A 50 -6.74 13.03 7.98
N ILE A 51 -6.91 14.33 7.78
CA ILE A 51 -8.14 14.86 7.19
C ILE A 51 -8.04 14.66 5.68
N VAL A 52 -8.81 13.68 5.20
CA VAL A 52 -8.90 13.35 3.79
C VAL A 52 -9.89 14.31 3.13
N LYS A 53 -9.43 15.12 2.18
CA LYS A 53 -10.31 15.96 1.34
C LYS A 53 -10.53 15.22 0.02
N PRO A 54 -11.77 15.14 -0.50
CA PRO A 54 -12.00 14.58 -1.83
C PRO A 54 -11.12 15.30 -2.84
N VAL A 55 -10.39 14.54 -3.64
CA VAL A 55 -9.56 15.12 -4.69
C VAL A 55 -10.32 14.97 -6.00
N ASP A 56 -10.97 16.04 -6.43
CA ASP A 56 -11.59 16.14 -7.76
C ASP A 56 -10.51 16.50 -8.80
N ASP A 57 -9.46 15.68 -8.89
CA ASP A 57 -8.37 15.86 -9.85
C ASP A 57 -8.37 14.70 -10.86
N GLU A 58 -8.64 15.03 -12.12
CA GLU A 58 -8.62 14.10 -13.25
C GLU A 58 -7.31 13.33 -13.39
N LYS A 59 -6.19 13.85 -12.85
CA LYS A 59 -4.90 13.16 -12.84
C LYS A 59 -4.86 12.03 -11.83
N MET A 60 -5.57 12.15 -10.70
CA MET A 60 -5.67 11.06 -9.72
C MET A 60 -6.51 9.90 -10.25
N LEU A 61 -7.49 10.15 -11.12
CA LEU A 61 -8.23 9.08 -11.83
C LEU A 61 -7.31 8.14 -12.64
N ARG A 62 -6.08 8.57 -12.99
CA ARG A 62 -5.12 7.75 -13.74
C ARG A 62 -4.26 6.85 -12.86
N MET A 63 -4.37 6.96 -11.53
CA MET A 63 -3.63 6.16 -10.55
C MET A 63 -4.64 5.45 -9.63
N PRO A 64 -5.19 4.29 -10.03
CA PRO A 64 -6.26 3.62 -9.28
C PRO A 64 -5.87 3.25 -7.84
N TRP A 65 -4.58 3.07 -7.61
CA TRP A 65 -4.00 2.78 -6.30
C TRP A 65 -3.86 4.00 -5.39
N LEU A 66 -4.03 5.22 -5.90
CA LEU A 66 -3.93 6.44 -5.12
C LEU A 66 -5.35 6.92 -4.78
N THR A 67 -5.75 6.78 -3.51
CA THR A 67 -7.07 7.20 -3.06
C THR A 67 -7.09 8.66 -2.65
N ASN A 68 -6.00 9.16 -2.08
CA ASN A 68 -5.88 10.57 -1.67
C ASN A 68 -4.43 11.01 -1.46
N PHE A 69 -4.25 12.29 -1.14
CA PHE A 69 -3.02 12.80 -0.55
C PHE A 69 -3.37 13.72 0.62
N ALA A 70 -2.51 13.80 1.62
CA ALA A 70 -2.65 14.78 2.69
C ALA A 70 -1.37 15.60 2.83
N ILE A 71 -1.53 16.83 3.31
CA ILE A 71 -0.43 17.71 3.66
C ILE A 71 -0.34 17.74 5.17
N LEU A 72 0.76 17.23 5.71
CA LEU A 72 1.04 17.25 7.14
C LEU A 72 1.31 18.69 7.63
N SER A 73 1.23 18.91 8.94
CA SER A 73 1.48 20.22 9.56
C SER A 73 2.88 20.80 9.25
N ASN A 74 3.84 19.94 8.96
CA ASN A 74 5.20 20.30 8.55
C ASN A 74 5.36 20.53 7.03
N GLY A 75 4.26 20.55 6.28
CA GLY A 75 4.24 20.76 4.83
C GLY A 75 4.60 19.53 4.00
N LYS A 76 4.90 18.37 4.61
CA LYS A 76 5.15 17.13 3.86
C LYS A 76 3.86 16.60 3.24
N ILE A 77 3.96 16.13 2.00
CA ILE A 77 2.87 15.42 1.34
C ILE A 77 2.98 13.93 1.67
N ILE A 78 1.87 13.34 2.08
CA ILE A 78 1.71 11.89 2.22
C ILE A 78 0.68 11.40 1.22
N LEU A 79 0.90 10.19 0.70
CA LEU A 79 -0.01 9.54 -0.23
C LEU A 79 -0.85 8.52 0.54
N VAL A 80 -2.16 8.58 0.35
CA VAL A 80 -3.09 7.57 0.84
C VAL A 80 -3.32 6.59 -0.29
N ILE A 81 -2.88 5.35 -0.10
CA ILE A 81 -2.87 4.33 -1.14
C ILE A 81 -3.88 3.22 -0.82
N ASP A 82 -4.53 2.68 -1.85
CA ASP A 82 -5.18 1.37 -1.79
C ASP A 82 -4.18 0.31 -2.30
N PRO A 83 -3.52 -0.42 -1.39
CA PRO A 83 -2.54 -1.42 -1.79
C PRO A 83 -3.19 -2.61 -2.50
N TYR A 84 -4.48 -2.87 -2.35
CA TYR A 84 -5.11 -3.98 -3.05
C TYR A 84 -5.32 -3.68 -4.53
N HIS A 85 -5.60 -2.42 -4.88
CA HIS A 85 -5.70 -2.02 -6.28
C HIS A 85 -4.38 -2.23 -7.02
N MET A 86 -3.25 -2.07 -6.31
CA MET A 86 -1.91 -2.38 -6.83
C MET A 86 -1.67 -3.88 -7.03
N LEU A 87 -2.39 -4.72 -6.27
CA LEU A 87 -2.19 -6.15 -6.24
C LEU A 87 -3.19 -6.90 -7.15
N GLU A 88 -4.19 -6.25 -7.75
CA GLU A 88 -5.29 -6.92 -8.46
C GLU A 88 -4.85 -8.02 -9.45
N GLY A 89 -3.79 -7.81 -10.24
CA GLY A 89 -3.24 -8.83 -11.13
C GLY A 89 -2.76 -10.10 -10.40
N GLU A 90 -2.12 -9.91 -9.25
CA GLU A 90 -1.59 -10.98 -8.39
C GLU A 90 -2.69 -11.65 -7.56
N LEU A 91 -3.69 -10.87 -7.11
CA LEU A 91 -4.86 -11.36 -6.36
C LEU A 91 -5.71 -12.30 -7.22
N ASN A 92 -5.84 -11.99 -8.51
CA ASN A 92 -6.57 -12.82 -9.48
C ASN A 92 -5.81 -14.11 -9.81
N ALA A 93 -4.48 -14.05 -9.92
CA ALA A 93 -3.64 -15.22 -10.21
C ALA A 93 -3.61 -16.26 -9.07
N THR A 94 -3.80 -15.82 -7.83
CA THR A 94 -3.80 -16.70 -6.63
C THR A 94 -5.19 -17.28 -6.33
N SER A 95 -6.18 -17.05 -7.20
CA SER A 95 -7.57 -17.50 -7.01
C SER A 95 -7.93 -18.83 -7.68
N LEU A 96 -6.96 -19.50 -8.29
CA LEU A 96 -7.11 -20.81 -8.95
C LEU A 96 -6.58 -21.95 -8.06
#